data_AF-A0A0F9FW26-F1
#
_entry.id   AF-A0A0F9FW26-F1
#
_cell.length_a   1.000
_cell.length_b   1.000
_cell.length_c   1.000
_cell.angle_alpha   90.00
_cell.angle_beta   90.00
_cell.angle_gamma   90.00
#
_symmetry.space_group_name_H-M   'P 1'
#
loop_
_entity.id
_entity.type
_entity.pdbx_description
1 polymer ?
#
loop_
_entity_poly.entity_id
_entity_poly.type
_entity_poly.pdbx_seq_one_letter_code
_entity_poly.pdbx_strand_id
1 'polypeptide(L)'
;MKIGVRTRLVLYFLIISVIPLTIITVYSTINLRQSYTSDRLAQLDATAGNKANTISFWFGYRKSDTVTLSHSPGLEDSVGIIVNPVANQTEKDSARIYAQEYLDNLIEKYNVLGTKTYYEVVVLDENGIIILQSNDPEWTGYTHSL
;
A
#
# COMPACT_ATOMS: atom_id res chain seq x y z
N MET A 1 -19.26 -7.15 72.51
CA MET A 1 -20.02 -5.90 72.28
C MET A 1 -21.30 -6.26 71.51
N LYS A 2 -22.48 -6.21 72.14
CA LYS A 2 -23.76 -6.57 71.47
C LYS A 2 -24.22 -5.38 70.64
N ILE A 3 -24.26 -5.54 69.32
CA ILE A 3 -24.74 -4.52 68.39
C ILE A 3 -26.24 -4.30 68.64
N GLY A 4 -26.64 -3.05 68.88
CA GLY A 4 -28.03 -2.67 69.09
C GLY A 4 -28.87 -2.83 67.81
N VAL A 5 -30.17 -3.11 67.97
CA VAL A 5 -31.11 -3.39 66.87
C VAL A 5 -31.13 -2.30 65.80
N ARG A 6 -31.04 -1.02 66.19
CA ARG A 6 -30.94 0.12 65.25
C ARG A 6 -29.70 0.04 64.36
N THR A 7 -28.55 -0.29 64.93
CA THR A 7 -27.29 -0.42 64.18
C THR A 7 -27.35 -1.60 63.21
N ARG A 8 -28.02 -2.70 63.58
CA ARG A 8 -28.27 -3.85 62.68
C ARG A 8 -29.16 -3.48 61.49
N LEU A 9 -30.24 -2.73 61.73
CA LEU A 9 -31.15 -2.28 60.68
C LEU A 9 -30.45 -1.34 59.68
N VAL A 10 -29.64 -0.41 60.18
CA VAL A 10 -28.84 0.48 59.32
C VAL A 10 -27.83 -0.32 58.50
N LEU A 11 -27.15 -1.30 59.10
CA LEU A 11 -26.23 -2.19 58.38
C LEU A 11 -26.93 -2.97 57.27
N TYR A 12 -28.08 -3.58 57.54
CA TYR A 12 -28.84 -4.30 56.52
C TYR A 12 -29.32 -3.39 55.40
N PHE A 13 -29.80 -2.19 55.72
CA PHE A 13 -30.18 -1.20 54.72
C PHE A 13 -28.98 -0.80 53.83
N LEU A 14 -27.82 -0.58 54.43
CA LEU A 14 -26.61 -0.18 53.71
C LEU A 14 -26.09 -1.31 52.81
N ILE A 15 -26.15 -2.55 53.27
CA ILE A 15 -25.81 -3.75 52.48
C ILE A 15 -26.76 -3.90 51.29
N ILE A 16 -28.07 -3.77 51.50
CA ILE A 16 -29.10 -3.89 50.45
C ILE A 16 -29.02 -2.73 49.45
N SER A 17 -28.56 -1.55 49.85
CA SER A 17 -28.36 -0.40 48.97
C SER A 17 -27.05 -0.48 48.17
N VAL A 18 -25.92 -0.72 48.85
CA VAL A 18 -24.59 -0.59 48.25
C VAL A 18 -24.24 -1.77 47.36
N ILE A 19 -24.60 -3.01 47.74
CA ILE A 19 -24.23 -4.21 46.98
C ILE A 19 -24.85 -4.22 45.56
N PRO A 20 -26.16 -3.98 45.38
CA PRO A 20 -26.74 -3.94 44.04
C PRO A 20 -26.14 -2.82 43.18
N LEU A 21 -25.90 -1.65 43.76
CA LEU A 21 -25.26 -0.53 43.05
C LEU A 21 -23.86 -0.88 42.57
N THR A 22 -23.05 -1.55 43.39
CA THR A 22 -21.71 -2.00 42.99
C THR A 22 -21.78 -3.07 41.89
N ILE A 23 -22.69 -4.04 41.99
CA ILE A 23 -22.87 -5.08 40.96
C ILE A 23 -23.25 -4.45 39.62
N ILE A 24 -24.24 -3.55 39.60
CA ILE A 24 -24.67 -2.85 38.37
C ILE A 24 -23.52 -2.03 37.79
N THR A 25 -22.77 -1.33 38.63
CA THR A 25 -21.64 -0.49 38.18
C THR A 25 -20.53 -1.33 37.56
N VAL A 26 -20.16 -2.45 38.19
CA VAL A 26 -19.16 -3.38 37.65
C VAL A 26 -19.63 -3.98 36.33
N TYR A 27 -20.87 -4.47 36.26
CA TYR A 27 -21.44 -5.04 35.05
C TYR A 27 -21.51 -4.02 33.90
N SER A 28 -21.94 -2.80 34.20
CA SER A 28 -21.98 -1.70 33.23
C SER A 28 -20.59 -1.37 32.71
N THR A 29 -19.58 -1.30 33.59
CA THR A 29 -18.20 -0.99 33.22
C THR A 29 -17.59 -2.08 32.33
N ILE A 30 -17.84 -3.36 32.65
CA ILE A 30 -17.38 -4.49 31.83
C ILE A 30 -18.02 -4.44 30.44
N ASN A 31 -19.34 -4.25 30.36
CA ASN A 31 -20.06 -4.19 29.09
C ASN A 31 -19.61 -2.99 28.23
N LEU A 32 -19.43 -1.82 28.84
CA LEU A 32 -18.92 -0.64 28.15
C LEU A 32 -17.53 -0.92 27.57
N ARG A 33 -16.64 -1.52 28.35
CA ARG A 33 -15.29 -1.88 27.87
C ARG A 33 -15.35 -2.87 26.71
N GLN A 34 -16.20 -3.88 26.80
CA GLN A 34 -16.39 -4.85 25.71
C GLN A 34 -16.96 -4.19 24.46
N SER A 35 -17.97 -3.33 24.59
CA SER A 35 -18.55 -2.57 23.47
C SER A 35 -17.48 -1.71 22.78
N TYR A 36 -16.75 -0.90 23.54
CA TYR A 36 -15.67 -0.08 22.97
C TYR A 36 -14.59 -0.93 22.31
N THR A 37 -14.23 -2.06 22.89
CA THR A 37 -13.23 -2.96 22.30
C THR A 37 -13.75 -3.53 20.97
N SER A 38 -14.99 -4.00 20.93
CA SER A 38 -15.64 -4.52 19.72
C SER A 38 -15.71 -3.45 18.62
N ASP A 39 -16.14 -2.23 18.96
CA ASP A 39 -16.24 -1.13 18.00
C ASP A 39 -14.88 -0.76 17.42
N ARG A 40 -13.83 -0.75 18.26
CA ARG A 40 -12.46 -0.47 17.80
C ARG A 40 -11.92 -1.59 16.92
N LEU A 41 -12.20 -2.86 17.25
CA LEU A 41 -11.81 -3.99 16.41
C LEU A 41 -12.51 -3.93 15.04
N ALA A 42 -13.81 -3.63 15.01
CA ALA A 42 -14.56 -3.47 13.76
C ALA A 42 -14.02 -2.32 12.90
N GLN A 43 -13.66 -1.18 13.51
CA GLN A 43 -13.03 -0.06 12.80
C GLN A 43 -11.65 -0.42 12.26
N LEU A 44 -10.86 -1.17 13.03
CA LEU A 44 -9.54 -1.65 12.59
C LEU A 44 -9.67 -2.61 11.41
N ASP A 45 -10.61 -3.55 11.47
CA ASP A 45 -10.87 -4.51 10.40
C ASP A 45 -11.33 -3.80 9.11
N ALA A 46 -12.30 -2.88 9.22
CA ALA A 46 -12.74 -2.07 8.08
C ALA A 46 -11.59 -1.24 7.48
N THR A 47 -10.73 -0.67 8.33
CA THR A 47 -9.54 0.07 7.88
C THR A 47 -8.53 -0.84 7.20
N ALA A 48 -8.30 -2.04 7.74
CA ALA A 48 -7.41 -3.04 7.15
C ALA A 48 -7.93 -3.49 5.78
N GLY A 49 -9.23 -3.81 5.68
CA GLY A 49 -9.88 -4.16 4.42
C GLY A 49 -9.75 -3.05 3.37
N ASN A 50 -10.02 -1.80 3.75
CA ASN A 50 -9.85 -0.66 2.85
C ASN A 50 -8.40 -0.49 2.37
N LYS A 51 -7.42 -0.62 3.28
CA LYS A 51 -6.00 -0.55 2.92
C LYS A 51 -5.59 -1.69 1.99
N ALA A 52 -6.03 -2.92 2.28
CA ALA A 52 -5.75 -4.09 1.43
C ALA A 52 -6.32 -3.90 0.02
N ASN A 53 -7.55 -3.40 -0.10
CA ASN A 53 -8.16 -3.10 -1.39
C ASN A 53 -7.37 -2.03 -2.16
N THR A 54 -6.98 -0.94 -1.50
CA THR A 54 -6.15 0.12 -2.12
C THR A 54 -4.81 -0.43 -2.62
N ILE A 55 -4.15 -1.27 -1.83
CA ILE A 55 -2.90 -1.92 -2.25
C ILE A 55 -3.13 -2.83 -3.45
N SER A 56 -4.20 -3.62 -3.44
CA SER A 56 -4.56 -4.51 -4.54
C SER A 56 -4.83 -3.72 -5.83
N PHE A 57 -5.57 -2.62 -5.76
CA PHE A 57 -5.79 -1.75 -6.91
C PHE A 57 -4.50 -1.12 -7.40
N TRP A 58 -3.65 -0.64 -6.48
CA TRP A 58 -2.35 -0.09 -6.82
C TRP A 58 -1.49 -1.08 -7.60
N PHE A 59 -1.36 -2.33 -7.13
CA PHE A 59 -0.67 -3.40 -7.88
C PHE A 59 -1.34 -3.73 -9.21
N GLY A 60 -2.68 -3.71 -9.26
CA GLY A 60 -3.44 -3.92 -10.49
C GLY A 60 -3.08 -2.90 -11.58
N TYR A 61 -2.96 -1.62 -11.22
CA TYR A 61 -2.52 -0.58 -12.14
C TYR A 61 -1.06 -0.77 -12.59
N ARG A 62 -0.15 -1.14 -11.68
CA ARG A 62 1.24 -1.43 -12.04
C ARG A 62 1.35 -2.59 -13.03
N LYS A 63 0.60 -3.67 -12.81
CA LYS A 63 0.52 -4.79 -13.75
C LYS A 63 0.00 -4.34 -15.11
N SER A 64 -1.05 -3.51 -15.13
CA SER A 64 -1.62 -2.96 -16.37
C SER A 64 -0.61 -2.11 -17.13
N ASP A 65 0.14 -1.26 -16.43
CA ASP A 65 1.20 -0.44 -17.02
C ASP A 65 2.28 -1.35 -17.66
N THR A 66 2.77 -2.37 -16.94
CA THR A 66 3.76 -3.32 -17.48
C THR A 66 3.25 -4.06 -18.72
N VAL A 67 1.99 -4.52 -18.71
CA VAL A 67 1.39 -5.19 -19.87
C VAL A 67 1.27 -4.22 -21.04
N THR A 68 0.87 -2.97 -20.80
CA THR A 68 0.73 -1.96 -21.85
C THR A 68 2.09 -1.62 -22.48
N LEU A 69 3.13 -1.48 -21.66
CA LEU A 69 4.49 -1.22 -22.14
C LEU A 69 5.03 -2.40 -22.95
N SER A 70 4.93 -3.61 -22.41
CA SER A 70 5.46 -4.82 -23.07
C SER A 70 4.80 -5.17 -24.39
N HIS A 71 3.57 -4.72 -24.63
CA HIS A 71 2.85 -4.93 -25.89
C HIS A 71 2.69 -3.63 -26.70
N SER A 72 3.48 -2.60 -26.38
CA SER A 72 3.51 -1.38 -27.19
C SER A 72 4.28 -1.67 -28.48
N PRO A 73 3.66 -1.58 -29.68
CA PRO A 73 4.34 -1.95 -30.93
C PRO A 73 5.65 -1.19 -31.14
N GLY A 74 5.67 0.11 -30.81
CA GLY A 74 6.87 0.93 -30.94
C GLY A 74 8.01 0.50 -30.02
N LEU A 75 7.71 0.05 -28.80
CA LEU A 75 8.72 -0.45 -27.87
C LEU A 75 9.18 -1.85 -28.28
N GLU A 76 8.25 -2.72 -28.66
CA GLU A 76 8.55 -4.09 -29.11
C GLU A 76 9.44 -4.09 -30.35
N ASP A 77 9.11 -3.31 -31.37
CA ASP A 77 9.90 -3.18 -32.61
C ASP A 77 11.31 -2.65 -32.30
N SER A 78 11.40 -1.61 -31.45
CA SER A 78 12.68 -1.00 -31.10
C SER A 78 13.56 -1.95 -30.29
N VAL A 79 13.00 -2.64 -29.31
CA VAL A 79 13.71 -3.67 -28.54
C VAL A 79 14.15 -4.80 -29.46
N GLY A 80 13.31 -5.23 -30.39
CA GLY A 80 13.64 -6.22 -31.42
C GLY A 80 14.86 -5.82 -32.26
N ILE A 81 14.96 -4.55 -32.68
CA ILE A 81 16.12 -4.02 -33.41
C ILE A 81 17.37 -3.96 -32.51
N ILE A 82 17.23 -3.51 -31.26
CA ILE A 82 18.35 -3.37 -30.30
C ILE A 82 19.02 -4.73 -30.05
N VAL A 83 18.23 -5.77 -29.81
CA VAL A 83 18.73 -7.12 -29.50
C VAL A 83 19.14 -7.91 -30.75
N ASN A 84 18.77 -7.44 -31.95
CA ASN A 84 19.08 -8.14 -33.19
C ASN A 84 20.60 -8.12 -33.48
N PRO A 85 21.28 -9.28 -33.57
CA PRO A 85 22.72 -9.34 -33.83
C PRO A 85 23.09 -8.88 -35.25
N VAL A 86 22.17 -8.91 -36.21
CA VAL A 86 22.44 -8.53 -37.62
C VAL A 86 22.11 -7.07 -37.93
N ALA A 87 21.43 -6.35 -37.04
CA ALA A 87 21.13 -4.93 -37.23
C ALA A 87 22.41 -4.08 -37.16
N ASN A 88 22.49 -3.04 -37.99
CA ASN A 88 23.65 -2.16 -37.98
C ASN A 88 23.61 -1.19 -36.78
N GLN A 89 24.74 -0.58 -36.43
CA GLN A 89 24.84 0.27 -35.25
C GLN A 89 23.90 1.49 -35.32
N THR A 90 23.75 2.11 -36.50
CA THR A 90 22.89 3.28 -36.69
C THR A 90 21.41 2.96 -36.46
N GLU A 91 20.95 1.79 -36.90
CA GLU A 91 19.60 1.29 -36.63
C GLU A 91 19.39 1.05 -35.13
N LYS A 92 20.37 0.43 -34.46
CA LYS A 92 20.33 0.20 -33.01
C LYS A 92 20.30 1.49 -32.21
N ASP A 93 21.10 2.49 -32.59
CA ASP A 93 21.13 3.78 -31.92
C ASP A 93 19.80 4.52 -32.10
N SER A 94 19.23 4.49 -33.31
CA SER A 94 17.93 5.11 -33.60
C SER A 94 16.80 4.43 -32.81
N ALA A 95 16.77 3.10 -32.78
CA ALA A 95 15.81 2.33 -32.00
C ALA A 95 15.95 2.58 -30.49
N ARG A 96 17.19 2.69 -29.99
CA ARG A 96 17.48 3.03 -28.59
C ARG A 96 16.94 4.41 -28.21
N ILE A 97 17.15 5.42 -29.04
CA ILE A 97 16.64 6.77 -28.79
C ILE A 97 15.11 6.77 -28.71
N TYR A 98 14.44 6.16 -29.69
CA TYR A 98 12.98 6.10 -29.70
C TYR A 98 12.42 5.34 -28.48
N ALA A 99 12.99 4.17 -28.17
CA ALA A 99 12.56 3.38 -27.02
C ALA A 99 12.83 4.10 -25.71
N GLN A 100 13.95 4.80 -25.58
CA GLN A 100 14.28 5.60 -24.40
C GLN A 100 13.28 6.74 -24.21
N GLU A 101 12.97 7.50 -25.26
CA GLU A 101 11.97 8.57 -25.20
C GLU A 101 10.59 8.03 -24.78
N TYR A 102 10.22 6.84 -25.25
CA TYR A 102 8.97 6.20 -24.85
C TYR A 102 8.92 5.86 -23.34
N LEU A 103 10.03 5.38 -22.78
CA LEU A 103 10.14 5.09 -21.34
C LEU A 103 10.18 6.39 -20.51
N ASP A 104 10.90 7.40 -20.96
CA ASP A 104 10.99 8.70 -20.30
C ASP A 104 9.60 9.37 -20.22
N ASN A 105 8.84 9.33 -21.31
CA ASN A 105 7.46 9.84 -21.35
C ASN A 105 6.53 9.15 -20.34
N LEU A 106 6.74 7.86 -20.06
CA LEU A 106 5.95 7.16 -19.05
C LEU A 106 6.24 7.70 -17.65
N ILE A 107 7.53 7.88 -17.30
CA ILE A 107 7.93 8.44 -16.00
C ILE A 107 7.43 9.88 -15.89
N GLU A 108 7.63 10.68 -16.93
CA GLU A 108 7.16 12.07 -16.99
C GLU A 108 5.65 12.18 -16.78
N LYS A 109 4.85 11.33 -17.44
CA LYS A 109 3.38 11.28 -17.25
C LYS A 109 3.01 11.18 -15.77
N TYR A 110 3.66 10.28 -15.01
CA TYR A 110 3.34 10.07 -13.60
C TYR A 110 3.90 11.15 -12.67
N ASN A 111 4.97 11.82 -13.10
CA ASN A 111 5.53 12.98 -12.42
C ASN A 111 4.63 14.21 -12.58
N VAL A 112 4.14 14.49 -13.79
CA VAL A 112 3.18 15.58 -14.07
C VAL A 112 1.87 15.38 -13.31
N LEU A 113 1.40 14.14 -13.19
CA LEU A 113 0.21 13.80 -12.39
C LEU A 113 0.46 13.92 -10.87
N GLY A 114 1.69 14.22 -10.43
CA GLY A 114 2.06 14.35 -9.02
C GLY A 114 2.06 13.04 -8.23
N THR A 115 1.91 11.90 -8.91
CA THR A 115 1.84 10.58 -8.25
C THR A 115 3.20 9.98 -7.97
N LYS A 116 4.24 10.40 -8.73
CA LYS A 116 5.63 9.91 -8.63
C LYS A 116 5.68 8.38 -8.44
N THR A 117 5.03 7.70 -9.37
CA THR A 117 4.70 6.28 -9.24
C THR A 117 5.93 5.38 -9.41
N TYR A 118 6.81 5.71 -10.35
CA TYR A 118 7.95 4.91 -10.76
C TYR A 118 9.22 5.69 -10.50
N TYR A 119 10.14 5.11 -9.74
CA TYR A 119 11.49 5.64 -9.60
C TYR A 119 12.37 5.27 -10.79
N GLU A 120 12.14 4.08 -11.34
CA GLU A 120 12.91 3.49 -12.42
C GLU A 120 12.02 2.54 -13.24
N VAL A 121 12.28 2.50 -14.55
CA VAL A 121 11.71 1.54 -15.49
C VAL A 121 12.85 0.96 -16.32
N VAL A 122 12.99 -0.36 -16.28
CA VAL A 122 14.06 -1.09 -17.00
C VAL A 122 13.48 -2.05 -18.01
N VAL A 123 14.19 -2.20 -19.13
CA VAL A 123 13.99 -3.29 -20.07
C VAL A 123 15.22 -4.16 -20.04
N LEU A 124 15.00 -5.46 -19.85
CA LEU A 124 16.04 -6.48 -19.79
C LEU A 124 15.99 -7.35 -21.04
N ASP A 125 17.14 -7.82 -21.50
CA ASP A 125 17.21 -8.90 -22.48
C ASP A 125 16.92 -10.28 -21.82
N GLU A 126 16.94 -11.33 -22.64
CA GLU A 126 16.75 -12.72 -22.20
C GLU A 126 17.83 -13.22 -21.22
N ASN A 127 18.98 -12.55 -21.14
CA ASN A 127 20.09 -12.85 -20.25
C ASN A 127 20.05 -12.03 -18.95
N GLY A 128 19.07 -11.13 -18.80
CA GLY A 128 18.96 -10.22 -17.66
C GLY A 128 19.88 -8.99 -17.74
N ILE A 129 20.43 -8.69 -18.92
CA ILE A 129 21.22 -7.49 -19.18
C ILE A 129 20.27 -6.32 -19.40
N ILE A 130 20.52 -5.20 -18.72
CA ILE A 130 19.75 -3.97 -18.92
C ILE A 130 20.07 -3.43 -20.31
N ILE A 131 19.05 -3.35 -21.16
CA ILE A 131 19.17 -2.79 -22.50
C ILE A 131 18.61 -1.38 -22.59
N LEU A 132 17.66 -1.02 -21.72
CA LEU A 132 17.10 0.33 -21.59
C LEU A 132 16.79 0.61 -20.12
N GLN A 133 16.97 1.85 -19.71
CA GLN A 133 16.68 2.30 -18.35
C GLN A 133 16.21 3.75 -18.40
N SER A 134 15.06 4.02 -17.79
CA SER A 134 14.56 5.37 -17.55
C SER A 134 14.37 5.57 -16.04
N ASN A 135 14.70 6.76 -15.56
CA ASN A 135 14.71 7.10 -14.14
C ASN A 135 13.93 8.38 -13.88
N ASP A 136 13.30 8.48 -12.72
CA ASP A 136 12.75 9.75 -12.24
C ASP A 136 13.90 10.78 -12.11
N PRO A 137 13.79 11.99 -12.69
CA PRO A 137 14.83 13.02 -12.59
C PRO A 137 15.22 13.41 -11.16
N GLU A 138 14.32 13.23 -10.19
CA GLU A 138 14.60 13.47 -8.78
C GLU A 138 15.20 12.25 -8.05
N TRP A 139 15.31 11.10 -8.72
CA TRP A 139 15.85 9.88 -8.13
C TRP A 139 17.37 9.91 -8.10
N THR A 140 17.93 9.71 -6.91
CA THR A 140 19.38 9.71 -6.64
C THR A 140 19.95 8.30 -6.48
N GLY A 141 19.22 7.28 -6.94
CA GLY A 141 19.62 5.87 -6.87
C GLY A 141 20.64 5.46 -7.94
N TYR A 142 20.82 4.15 -8.12
CA TYR A 142 21.79 3.60 -9.06
C TYR A 142 21.33 3.77 -10.51
N THR A 143 21.94 4.71 -11.22
CA THR A 143 21.84 4.80 -12.68
C THR A 143 22.84 3.83 -13.32
N HIS A 144 22.39 2.95 -14.22
CA HIS A 144 23.27 2.14 -15.04
C HIS A 144 23.76 2.97 -16.23
N SER A 145 25.07 2.96 -16.51
CA SER A 145 25.58 3.48 -17.78
C SER A 145 25.38 2.40 -18.84
N LEU A 146 24.44 2.63 -19.77
CA LEU A 146 24.20 1.79 -20.95
C LEU A 146 25.31 1.95 -22.00
#